data_AF-A0A6N2T6L3-F1
#
_entry.id   AF-A0A6N2T6L3-F1
#
_cell.length_a   1.000
_cell.length_b   1.000
_cell.length_c   1.000
_cell.angle_alpha   90.00
_cell.angle_beta   90.00
_cell.angle_gamma   90.00
#
_symmetry.space_group_name_H-M   'P 1'
#
loop_
_entity.id
_entity.type
_entity.pdbx_description
1 polymer ?
#
loop_
_entity_poly.entity_id
_entity_poly.type
_entity_poly.pdbx_seq_one_letter_code
_entity_poly.pdbx_strand_id
1 'polypeptide(L)'
;MAYKTAAFRQQGTASEKINDEVRRVFINRWKLFEYAKEKGFFPTEEEQNKMVEDCLSRIKDEPYYVKYDRICQGAGLSFEDIVRKNKDLICELELTHKFYNDRVSEFKEGKDISDGHIYENLREYSVAFMEEKIYGTEPENEEYKARLQELEEALEKIGEA
;
A
#
# COMPACT_ATOMS: atom_id res chain seq x y z
N MET A 1 -12.63 7.16 4.04
CA MET A 1 -12.56 6.19 5.16
C MET A 1 -13.71 5.18 5.16
N ALA A 2 -14.97 5.61 5.08
CA ALA A 2 -16.15 4.72 5.09
C ALA A 2 -16.11 3.57 4.05
N TYR A 3 -15.59 3.80 2.85
CA TYR A 3 -15.45 2.73 1.83
C TYR A 3 -14.40 1.66 2.22
N LYS A 4 -13.38 2.01 2.99
CA LYS A 4 -12.34 1.06 3.41
C LYS A 4 -12.82 0.16 4.56
N THR A 5 -13.59 0.71 5.51
CA THR A 5 -14.19 -0.08 6.60
C THR A 5 -15.22 -1.09 6.07
N ALA A 6 -15.99 -0.71 5.04
CA ALA A 6 -16.95 -1.62 4.38
C ALA A 6 -16.28 -2.84 3.74
N ALA A 7 -15.09 -2.68 3.15
CA ALA A 7 -14.34 -3.79 2.55
C ALA A 7 -13.91 -4.83 3.62
N PHE A 8 -13.42 -4.38 4.78
CA PHE A 8 -13.07 -5.28 5.88
C PHE A 8 -14.29 -6.00 6.48
N ARG A 9 -15.45 -5.34 6.57
CA ARG A 9 -16.71 -6.01 6.97
C ARG A 9 -17.07 -7.14 6.00
N GLN A 10 -16.91 -6.92 4.70
CA GLN A 10 -17.18 -7.94 3.67
C GLN A 10 -16.20 -9.12 3.73
N GLN A 11 -14.98 -8.89 4.23
CA GLN A 11 -13.97 -9.94 4.46
C GLN A 11 -14.15 -10.70 5.79
N GLY A 12 -15.18 -10.38 6.58
CA GLY A 12 -15.46 -11.04 7.86
C GLY A 12 -14.57 -10.55 9.01
N THR A 13 -13.88 -9.42 8.86
CA THR A 13 -13.13 -8.80 9.96
C THR A 13 -14.09 -8.41 11.08
N ALA A 14 -13.79 -8.83 12.32
CA ALA A 14 -14.56 -8.44 13.50
C ALA A 14 -14.63 -6.92 13.60
N SER A 15 -15.83 -6.37 13.87
CA SER A 15 -16.09 -4.93 13.84
C SER A 15 -15.13 -4.12 14.72
N GLU A 16 -14.76 -4.67 15.87
CA GLU A 16 -13.81 -4.10 16.82
C GLU A 16 -12.38 -3.95 16.29
N LYS A 17 -11.99 -4.74 15.28
CA LYS A 17 -10.64 -4.74 14.68
C LYS A 17 -10.54 -3.91 13.40
N ILE A 18 -11.67 -3.47 12.84
CA ILE A 18 -11.67 -2.79 11.54
C ILE A 18 -10.88 -1.49 11.58
N ASN A 19 -10.99 -0.72 12.67
CA ASN A 19 -10.26 0.52 12.80
C ASN A 19 -8.74 0.27 12.91
N ASP A 20 -8.33 -0.78 13.63
CA ASP A 20 -6.92 -1.17 13.73
C ASP A 20 -6.35 -1.63 12.39
N GLU A 21 -7.13 -2.40 11.62
CA GLU A 21 -6.75 -2.82 10.27
C GLU A 21 -6.62 -1.64 9.31
N VAL A 22 -7.58 -0.71 9.34
CA VAL A 22 -7.52 0.53 8.55
C VAL A 22 -6.31 1.35 8.96
N ARG A 23 -6.08 1.55 10.26
CA ARG A 23 -4.92 2.26 10.81
C ARG A 23 -3.63 1.64 10.29
N ARG A 24 -3.47 0.32 10.43
CA ARG A 24 -2.27 -0.41 9.98
C ARG A 24 -2.01 -0.24 8.49
N VAL A 25 -3.04 -0.33 7.64
CA VAL A 25 -2.88 -0.17 6.18
C VAL A 25 -2.36 1.23 5.82
N PHE A 26 -2.89 2.28 6.45
CA PHE A 26 -2.42 3.65 6.18
C PHE A 26 -1.00 3.87 6.69
N ILE A 27 -0.71 3.46 7.93
CA ILE A 27 0.60 3.60 8.55
C ILE A 27 1.66 2.85 7.74
N ASN A 28 1.44 1.58 7.42
CA ASN A 28 2.41 0.77 6.68
C ASN A 28 2.72 1.36 5.30
N ARG A 29 1.69 1.87 4.59
CA ARG A 29 1.89 2.56 3.32
C ARG A 29 2.76 3.81 3.46
N TRP A 30 2.49 4.65 4.47
CA TRP A 30 3.28 5.86 4.68
C TRP A 30 4.71 5.53 5.05
N LYS A 31 4.93 4.56 5.94
CA LYS A 31 6.27 4.07 6.28
C LYS A 31 7.04 3.56 5.06
N LEU A 32 6.37 2.82 4.16
CA LEU A 32 6.94 2.39 2.90
C LEU A 32 7.38 3.57 2.02
N PHE A 33 6.54 4.61 1.92
CA PHE A 33 6.83 5.80 1.13
C PHE A 33 7.99 6.61 1.72
N GLU A 34 8.01 6.81 3.03
CA GLU A 34 9.11 7.52 3.70
C GLU A 34 10.43 6.77 3.55
N TYR A 35 10.43 5.45 3.76
CA TYR A 35 11.61 4.63 3.50
C TYR A 35 12.09 4.77 2.05
N ALA A 36 11.18 4.69 1.08
CA ALA A 36 11.53 4.82 -0.34
C ALA A 36 12.12 6.20 -0.68
N LYS A 37 11.64 7.26 -0.03
CA LYS A 37 12.19 8.62 -0.16
C LYS A 37 13.60 8.69 0.43
N GLU A 38 13.79 8.18 1.64
CA GLU A 38 15.09 8.15 2.33
C GLU A 38 16.15 7.39 1.54
N LYS A 39 15.76 6.31 0.86
CA LYS A 39 16.65 5.53 0.00
C LYS A 39 16.79 6.07 -1.43
N GLY A 40 16.09 7.15 -1.77
CA GLY A 40 16.23 7.83 -3.06
C GLY A 40 15.64 7.09 -4.26
N PHE A 41 14.64 6.23 -4.05
CA PHE A 41 13.93 5.53 -5.14
C PHE A 41 12.42 5.76 -5.14
N PHE A 42 11.90 6.65 -4.30
CA PHE A 42 10.50 7.05 -4.39
C PHE A 42 10.23 7.68 -5.76
N PRO A 43 9.20 7.23 -6.49
CA PRO A 43 8.94 7.71 -7.84
C PRO A 43 8.53 9.19 -7.85
N THR A 44 9.04 9.92 -8.84
CA THR A 44 8.60 11.28 -9.16
C THR A 44 7.12 11.31 -9.52
N GLU A 45 6.52 12.50 -9.54
CA GLU A 45 5.11 12.64 -9.94
C GLU A 45 4.85 12.15 -11.36
N GLU A 46 5.77 12.42 -12.29
CA GLU A 46 5.70 11.90 -13.66
C GLU A 46 5.74 10.37 -13.70
N GLU A 47 6.63 9.74 -12.94
CA GLU A 47 6.70 8.28 -12.82
C GLU A 47 5.44 7.70 -12.20
N GLN A 48 4.88 8.33 -11.16
CA GLN A 48 3.62 7.90 -10.56
C GLN A 48 2.46 7.99 -11.54
N ASN A 49 2.36 9.09 -12.31
CA ASN A 49 1.34 9.23 -13.35
C ASN A 49 1.50 8.15 -14.43
N LYS A 50 2.74 7.86 -14.82
CA LYS A 50 3.03 6.77 -15.76
C LYS A 50 2.62 5.41 -15.20
N MET A 51 2.91 5.11 -13.93
CA MET A 51 2.48 3.87 -13.26
C MET A 51 0.96 3.72 -13.31
N VAL A 52 0.21 4.82 -13.13
CA VAL A 52 -1.26 4.81 -13.21
C VAL A 52 -1.74 4.51 -14.63
N GLU A 53 -1.18 5.16 -15.64
CA GLU A 53 -1.57 4.91 -17.04
C GLU A 53 -1.16 3.52 -17.52
N ASP A 54 0.00 3.01 -17.09
CA ASP A 54 0.43 1.63 -17.37
C ASP A 54 -0.50 0.62 -16.68
N CYS A 55 -0.94 0.90 -15.44
CA CYS A 55 -1.94 0.10 -14.73
C CYS A 55 -3.29 0.09 -15.47
N LEU A 56 -3.76 1.25 -15.92
CA LEU A 56 -4.98 1.37 -16.71
C LEU A 56 -4.91 0.61 -18.02
N SER A 57 -3.79 0.71 -18.73
CA SER A 57 -3.55 -0.03 -19.99
C SER A 57 -3.65 -1.53 -19.76
N ARG A 58 -2.95 -2.06 -18.75
CA ARG A 58 -3.01 -3.50 -18.38
C ARG A 58 -4.43 -3.94 -18.03
N ILE A 59 -5.16 -3.16 -17.24
CA ILE A 59 -6.52 -3.51 -16.85
C ILE A 59 -7.46 -3.49 -18.06
N LYS A 60 -7.32 -2.54 -18.99
CA LYS A 60 -8.20 -2.43 -20.17
C LYS A 60 -8.14 -3.64 -21.08
N ASP A 61 -7.00 -4.34 -21.11
CA ASP A 61 -6.82 -5.57 -21.89
C ASP A 61 -7.45 -6.81 -21.22
N GLU A 62 -7.88 -6.69 -19.96
CA GLU A 62 -8.42 -7.82 -19.21
C GLU A 62 -9.92 -8.06 -19.50
N PRO A 63 -10.37 -9.33 -19.62
CA PRO A 63 -11.76 -9.65 -19.97
C PRO A 63 -12.80 -9.08 -19.00
N TYR A 64 -12.40 -8.86 -17.74
CA TYR A 64 -13.28 -8.33 -16.70
C TYR A 64 -13.46 -6.81 -16.76
N TYR A 65 -12.61 -6.07 -17.48
CA TYR A 65 -12.67 -4.60 -17.53
C TYR A 65 -14.04 -4.09 -17.99
N VAL A 66 -14.56 -4.62 -19.10
CA VAL A 66 -15.87 -4.22 -19.65
C VAL A 66 -17.00 -4.39 -18.62
N LYS A 67 -16.92 -5.42 -17.78
CA LYS A 67 -17.89 -5.64 -16.71
C LYS A 67 -17.78 -4.58 -15.62
N TYR A 68 -16.58 -4.30 -15.13
CA TYR A 68 -16.38 -3.31 -14.08
C TYR A 68 -16.64 -1.88 -14.56
N ASP A 69 -16.24 -1.53 -15.77
CA ASP A 69 -16.53 -0.24 -16.38
C ASP A 69 -18.04 0.02 -16.47
N ARG A 70 -18.83 -0.98 -16.90
CA ARG A 70 -20.30 -0.89 -16.90
C ARG A 70 -20.90 -0.73 -15.50
N ILE A 71 -20.35 -1.42 -14.49
CA ILE A 71 -20.80 -1.26 -13.10
C ILE A 71 -20.56 0.18 -12.62
N CYS A 72 -19.37 0.73 -12.90
CA CYS A 72 -19.03 2.11 -12.57
C CYS A 72 -19.97 3.09 -13.28
N GLN A 73 -20.17 2.94 -14.59
CA GLN A 73 -21.08 3.79 -15.37
C GLN A 73 -22.51 3.73 -14.85
N GLY A 74 -23.01 2.54 -14.48
CA GLY A 74 -24.33 2.36 -13.88
C GLY A 74 -24.50 3.09 -12.54
N ALA A 75 -23.41 3.38 -11.83
CA ALA A 75 -23.38 4.17 -10.61
C ALA A 75 -23.05 5.67 -10.85
N GLY A 76 -22.93 6.11 -12.10
CA GLY A 76 -22.52 7.48 -12.44
C GLY A 76 -21.04 7.77 -12.17
N LEU A 77 -20.20 6.73 -12.13
CA LEU A 77 -18.77 6.80 -11.87
C LEU A 77 -17.95 6.42 -13.11
N SER A 78 -16.74 6.95 -13.19
CA SER A 78 -15.73 6.52 -14.17
C SER A 78 -14.75 5.55 -13.51
N PHE A 79 -14.57 4.37 -14.11
CA PHE A 79 -13.59 3.39 -13.62
C PHE A 79 -12.18 3.99 -13.64
N GLU A 80 -11.82 4.70 -14.72
CA GLU A 80 -10.49 5.31 -14.81
C GLU A 80 -10.27 6.39 -13.74
N ASP A 81 -11.29 7.20 -13.45
CA ASP A 81 -11.17 8.22 -12.40
C ASP A 81 -11.02 7.59 -11.02
N ILE A 82 -11.66 6.44 -10.78
CA ILE A 82 -11.46 5.66 -9.55
C ILE A 82 -10.01 5.19 -9.47
N VAL A 83 -9.45 4.63 -10.55
CA VAL A 83 -8.05 4.18 -10.57
C VAL A 83 -7.10 5.36 -10.35
N ARG A 84 -7.29 6.48 -11.05
CA ARG A 84 -6.47 7.71 -10.88
C ARG A 84 -6.56 8.29 -9.46
N LYS A 85 -7.74 8.27 -8.83
CA LYS A 85 -7.91 8.66 -7.42
C LYS A 85 -7.20 7.73 -6.44
N ASN A 86 -6.85 6.52 -6.85
CA ASN A 86 -6.12 5.55 -6.05
C ASN A 86 -4.64 5.43 -6.48
N LYS A 87 -4.05 6.50 -7.01
CA LYS A 87 -2.62 6.54 -7.40
C LYS A 87 -1.67 6.04 -6.31
N ASP A 88 -1.95 6.38 -5.04
CA ASP A 88 -1.11 5.95 -3.91
C ASP A 88 -1.12 4.42 -3.74
N LEU A 89 -2.24 3.75 -4.01
CA LEU A 89 -2.30 2.29 -3.96
C LEU A 89 -1.47 1.67 -5.09
N ILE A 90 -1.49 2.27 -6.28
CA ILE A 90 -0.68 1.81 -7.42
C ILE A 90 0.81 2.00 -7.10
N CYS A 91 1.17 3.16 -6.56
CA CYS A 91 2.53 3.44 -6.11
C CYS A 91 3.01 2.46 -5.02
N GLU A 92 2.16 2.17 -4.03
CA GLU A 92 2.44 1.15 -3.00
C GLU A 92 2.74 -0.22 -3.60
N LEU A 93 1.93 -0.68 -4.57
CA LEU A 93 2.12 -1.98 -5.22
C LEU A 93 3.43 -2.03 -6.01
N GLU A 94 3.72 -1.01 -6.82
CA GLU A 94 4.94 -0.95 -7.64
C GLU A 94 6.20 -0.84 -6.77
N LEU A 95 6.16 -0.04 -5.69
CA LEU A 95 7.24 0.01 -4.71
C LEU A 95 7.44 -1.37 -4.06
N THR A 96 6.37 -1.99 -3.58
CA THR A 96 6.43 -3.32 -2.95
C THR A 96 7.06 -4.36 -3.90
N HIS A 97 6.66 -4.37 -5.18
CA HIS A 97 7.28 -5.25 -6.18
C HIS A 97 8.77 -4.97 -6.39
N LYS A 98 9.16 -3.70 -6.46
CA LYS A 98 10.58 -3.30 -6.54
C LYS A 98 11.37 -3.84 -5.34
N PHE A 99 10.83 -3.69 -4.13
CA PHE A 99 11.46 -4.23 -2.92
C PHE A 99 11.68 -5.74 -2.97
N TYR A 100 10.64 -6.50 -3.31
CA TYR A 100 10.76 -7.96 -3.46
C TYR A 100 11.82 -8.33 -4.50
N ASN A 101 11.86 -7.63 -5.63
CA ASN A 101 12.88 -7.87 -6.67
C ASN A 101 14.29 -7.55 -6.17
N ASP A 102 14.49 -6.48 -5.41
CA ASP A 102 15.80 -6.16 -4.84
C ASP A 102 16.24 -7.24 -3.83
N ARG A 103 15.30 -7.83 -3.07
CA ARG A 103 15.58 -8.96 -2.15
C ARG A 103 15.96 -10.24 -2.90
N VAL A 104 15.44 -10.48 -4.12
CA VAL A 104 15.83 -11.65 -4.93
C VAL A 104 17.35 -11.68 -5.13
N SER A 105 17.95 -10.53 -5.42
CA SER A 105 19.40 -10.42 -5.65
C SER A 105 20.18 -10.66 -4.36
N GLU A 106 19.77 -10.06 -3.25
CA GLU A 106 20.42 -10.25 -1.94
C GLU A 106 20.34 -11.70 -1.46
N PHE A 107 19.19 -12.34 -1.64
CA PHE A 107 18.98 -13.75 -1.30
C PHE A 107 19.89 -14.67 -2.12
N LYS A 108 20.03 -14.42 -3.44
CA LYS A 108 20.95 -15.18 -4.31
C LYS A 108 22.42 -15.01 -3.92
N GLU A 109 22.77 -13.89 -3.31
CA GLU A 109 24.12 -13.59 -2.84
C GLU A 109 24.41 -14.08 -1.41
N GLY A 110 23.45 -14.74 -0.76
CA GLY A 110 23.59 -15.22 0.63
C GLY A 110 23.56 -14.09 1.68
N LYS A 111 22.86 -12.99 1.37
CA LYS A 111 22.65 -11.83 2.26
C LYS A 111 21.26 -11.83 2.91
N ASP A 112 20.64 -13.00 2.99
CA ASP A 112 19.32 -13.32 3.50
C ASP A 112 19.23 -13.27 5.04
N ILE A 113 19.80 -12.23 5.64
CA ILE A 113 19.84 -12.03 7.09
C ILE A 113 18.97 -10.83 7.49
N SER A 114 18.05 -11.05 8.43
CA SER A 114 17.23 -10.00 9.06
C SER A 114 17.04 -10.34 10.54
N ASP A 115 17.19 -9.34 11.41
CA ASP A 115 17.22 -9.50 12.88
C ASP A 115 18.13 -10.64 13.40
N GLY A 116 19.29 -10.82 12.76
CA GLY A 116 20.24 -11.88 13.10
C GLY A 116 19.83 -13.31 12.71
N HIS A 117 18.68 -13.48 12.05
CA HIS A 117 18.21 -14.75 11.51
C HIS A 117 18.54 -14.88 10.02
N ILE A 118 19.02 -16.05 9.61
CA ILE A 118 19.27 -16.42 8.21
C ILE A 118 18.05 -17.18 7.69
N TYR A 119 17.44 -16.72 6.60
CA TYR A 119 16.16 -17.22 6.13
C TYR A 119 16.31 -18.23 4.98
N GLU A 120 15.71 -19.41 5.10
CA GLU A 120 15.80 -20.44 4.05
C GLU A 120 14.93 -20.13 2.81
N ASN A 121 14.03 -19.15 2.90
CA ASN A 121 13.19 -18.78 1.77
C ASN A 121 13.06 -17.27 1.57
N LEU A 122 13.05 -16.87 0.29
CA LEU A 122 13.00 -15.48 -0.13
C LEU A 122 11.75 -14.74 0.37
N ARG A 123 10.60 -15.43 0.47
CA ARG A 123 9.35 -14.79 0.86
C ARG A 123 9.39 -14.36 2.32
N GLU A 124 9.79 -15.25 3.22
CA GLU A 124 9.96 -14.97 4.64
C GLU A 124 11.06 -13.95 4.86
N TYR A 125 12.20 -14.07 4.17
CA TYR A 125 13.25 -13.06 4.20
C TYR A 125 12.73 -11.66 3.85
N SER A 126 11.98 -11.56 2.75
CA SER A 126 11.47 -10.27 2.27
C SER A 126 10.44 -9.69 3.24
N VAL A 127 9.56 -10.52 3.80
CA VAL A 127 8.58 -10.08 4.81
C VAL A 127 9.30 -9.62 6.08
N ALA A 128 10.23 -10.41 6.60
CA ALA A 128 10.99 -10.07 7.80
C ALA A 128 11.77 -8.76 7.63
N PHE A 129 12.40 -8.56 6.47
CA PHE A 129 13.08 -7.32 6.15
C PHE A 129 12.12 -6.12 6.16
N MET A 130 10.94 -6.25 5.56
CA MET A 130 9.94 -5.16 5.56
C MET A 130 9.44 -4.86 6.98
N GLU A 131 9.16 -5.89 7.78
CA GLU A 131 8.76 -5.71 9.18
C GLU A 131 9.86 -5.03 10.01
N GLU A 132 11.12 -5.46 9.87
CA GLU A 132 12.24 -4.90 10.64
C GLU A 132 12.59 -3.47 10.20
N LYS A 133 12.77 -3.27 8.89
CA LYS A 133 13.39 -2.04 8.34
C LYS A 133 12.39 -0.96 7.93
N ILE A 134 11.13 -1.32 7.72
CA ILE A 134 10.12 -0.40 7.20
C ILE A 134 9.00 -0.25 8.21
N TYR A 135 8.24 -1.31 8.48
CA TYR A 135 7.02 -1.22 9.29
C TYR A 135 7.29 -1.08 10.79
N GLY A 136 8.38 -1.66 11.29
CA GLY A 136 8.86 -1.52 12.66
C GLY A 136 9.61 -0.22 12.95
N THR A 137 9.93 0.56 11.92
CA THR A 137 10.60 1.87 12.07
C THR A 137 9.57 3.00 12.04
N GLU A 138 9.71 3.98 12.91
CA GLU A 138 8.83 5.15 12.94
C GLU A 138 9.51 6.32 12.22
N PRO A 139 8.91 6.86 11.14
CA PRO A 139 9.45 8.04 10.47
C PRO A 139 9.48 9.25 11.42
N GLU A 140 10.60 9.96 11.47
CA GLU A 140 10.75 11.12 12.38
C GLU A 140 10.21 12.43 11.79
N ASN A 141 9.82 12.44 10.51
CA ASN A 141 9.45 13.66 9.81
C ASN A 141 8.07 14.22 10.24
N GLU A 142 7.96 15.54 10.23
CA GLU A 142 6.76 16.25 10.72
C GLU A 142 5.52 16.03 9.83
N GLU A 143 5.71 15.79 8.53
CA GLU A 143 4.60 15.52 7.61
C GLU A 143 3.92 14.18 7.96
N TYR A 144 4.70 13.15 8.29
CA TYR A 144 4.21 11.86 8.74
C TYR A 144 3.45 11.97 10.07
N LYS A 145 4.02 12.70 11.05
CA LYS A 145 3.36 12.92 12.35
C LYS A 145 2.01 13.63 12.20
N ALA A 146 1.95 14.66 11.36
CA ALA A 146 0.71 15.39 11.08
C ALA A 146 -0.36 14.46 10.46
N ARG A 147 0.02 13.65 9.45
CA ARG A 147 -0.89 12.68 8.82
C ARG A 147 -1.37 11.60 9.79
N LEU A 148 -0.50 11.14 10.69
CA LEU A 148 -0.87 10.19 11.74
C LEU A 148 -1.90 10.80 12.69
N GLN A 149 -1.69 12.03 13.14
CA GLN A 149 -2.66 12.73 13.99
C GLN A 149 -4.02 12.89 13.28
N GLU A 150 -4.03 13.33 12.03
CA GLU A 150 -5.27 13.45 11.23
C GLU A 150 -6.01 12.12 11.09
N LEU A 151 -5.28 11.00 10.96
CA LEU A 151 -5.85 9.66 10.90
C LEU A 151 -6.50 9.26 12.22
N GLU A 152 -5.83 9.49 13.35
CA GLU A 152 -6.37 9.17 14.67
C GLU A 152 -7.65 9.97 14.95
N GLU A 153 -7.64 11.28 14.69
CA GLU A 153 -8.83 12.13 14.84
C GLU A 153 -9.99 11.69 13.93
N ALA A 154 -9.69 11.19 12.74
CA ALA A 154 -10.70 10.67 11.82
C ALA A 154 -11.25 9.30 12.25
N LEU A 155 -10.43 8.44 12.87
CA LEU A 155 -10.87 7.13 13.39
C LEU A 155 -11.73 7.29 14.65
N GLU A 156 -11.39 8.22 15.54
CA GLU A 156 -12.17 8.53 16.74
C GLU A 156 -13.60 8.97 16.38
N LYS A 157 -13.73 9.92 15.44
CA LYS A 157 -15.04 10.40 14.96
C LYS A 157 -15.93 9.31 14.35
N ILE A 158 -15.33 8.23 13.83
CA ILE A 158 -16.08 7.08 13.30
C ILE A 158 -16.54 6.15 14.42
N GLY A 159 -15.79 6.07 15.52
CA GLY A 159 -16.15 5.27 16.70
C GLY A 159 -17.27 5.88 17.54
N GLU A 160 -17.47 7.20 17.45
CA GLU A 160 -18.52 7.94 18.17
C GLU A 160 -19.89 7.95 17.46
N ALA A 161 -19.97 7.50 16.20
CA ALA A 161 -21.17 7.53 15.36
C ALA A 161 -21.85 6.16 15.22
#